data_AF-A0A2P8AMQ6-F1
#
_entry.id   AF-A0A2P8AMQ6-F1
#
_cell.length_a   1.000
_cell.length_b   1.000
_cell.length_c   1.000
_cell.angle_alpha   90.00
_cell.angle_beta   90.00
_cell.angle_gamma   90.00
#
_symmetry.space_group_name_H-M   'P 1'
#
loop_
_entity.id
_entity.type
_entity.pdbx_description
1 polymer ?
#
loop_
_entity_poly.entity_id
_entity_poly.type
_entity_poly.pdbx_seq_one_letter_code
_entity_poly.pdbx_strand_id
1 'polypeptide(L)'
;MALATLDLSDLLALLVHPPAAPATALGRVLAGQDPSLWVRCVQAWACLGLLHHRTDEPWAESTRRRVLLELVWGVEDWITEAALFALVTAAWVDPAVRPDVARAVSERLADVAAVARERRVPIAVSLAHLALATPDLDPPTRELADTLITAPAPAASPGALHRLWRRLTAFVRGNP
;
A
#
# COMPACT_ATOMS: atom_id res chain seq x y z
N MET A 1 -21.43 0.56 8.41
CA MET A 1 -19.98 0.29 8.66
C MET A 1 -19.57 1.19 9.82
N ALA A 2 -19.23 0.65 11.00
CA ALA A 2 -19.04 1.46 12.23
C ALA A 2 -17.85 2.43 12.17
N LEU A 3 -16.89 2.22 11.27
CA LEU A 3 -15.76 3.13 11.07
C LEU A 3 -16.16 4.41 10.31
N ALA A 4 -17.20 4.35 9.48
CA ALA A 4 -17.66 5.51 8.71
C ALA A 4 -18.28 6.61 9.61
N THR A 5 -18.63 6.27 10.85
CA THR A 5 -19.17 7.22 11.83
C THR A 5 -18.09 7.88 12.68
N LEU A 6 -16.82 7.50 12.50
CA LEU A 6 -15.70 8.16 13.16
C LEU A 6 -15.38 9.49 12.49
N ASP A 7 -14.85 10.42 13.27
CA ASP A 7 -14.32 11.66 12.74
C ASP A 7 -13.07 11.41 11.89
N LEU A 8 -12.80 12.31 10.95
CA LEU A 8 -11.67 12.21 10.05
C LEU A 8 -10.34 12.07 10.80
N SER A 9 -10.16 12.82 11.89
CA SER A 9 -8.95 12.76 12.72
C SER A 9 -8.71 11.38 13.32
N ASP A 10 -9.79 10.70 13.73
CA ASP A 10 -9.69 9.38 14.36
C ASP A 10 -9.34 8.31 13.32
N LEU A 11 -9.93 8.41 12.12
CA LEU A 11 -9.59 7.55 10.99
C LEU A 11 -8.11 7.71 10.59
N LEU A 12 -7.60 8.94 10.55
CA LEU A 12 -6.19 9.21 10.28
C LEU A 12 -5.28 8.73 11.43
N ALA A 13 -5.72 8.89 12.68
CA ALA A 13 -4.96 8.39 13.83
C ALA A 13 -4.79 6.87 13.79
N LEU A 14 -5.81 6.11 13.33
CA LEU A 14 -5.73 4.65 13.18
C LEU A 14 -4.67 4.20 12.16
N LEU A 15 -4.31 5.04 11.18
CA LEU A 15 -3.27 4.69 10.20
C LEU A 15 -1.87 4.64 10.82
N VAL A 16 -1.65 5.45 11.87
CA VAL A 16 -0.34 5.64 12.52
C VAL A 16 -0.27 4.97 13.89
N HIS A 17 -1.42 4.88 14.57
CA HIS A 17 -1.58 4.30 15.90
C HIS A 17 -2.61 3.16 15.86
N PRO A 18 -2.29 2.03 15.18
CA PRO A 18 -3.18 0.89 15.14
C PRO A 18 -3.37 0.33 16.55
N PRO A 19 -4.60 -0.05 16.94
CA PRO A 19 -4.86 -0.65 18.23
C PRO A 19 -4.16 -2.00 18.35
N ALA A 20 -4.02 -2.52 19.57
CA ALA A 20 -3.56 -3.90 19.76
C ALA A 20 -4.51 -4.89 19.08
N ALA A 21 -3.95 -5.97 18.54
CA ALA A 21 -4.76 -7.04 17.96
C ALA A 21 -5.69 -7.62 19.05
N PRO A 22 -6.99 -7.80 18.75
CA PRO A 22 -7.93 -8.30 19.74
C PRO A 22 -7.59 -9.74 20.14
N ALA A 23 -7.88 -10.13 21.37
CA ALA A 23 -7.65 -11.49 21.87
C ALA A 23 -8.65 -12.53 21.31
N THR A 24 -9.10 -12.36 20.06
CA THR A 24 -9.93 -13.32 19.32
C THR A 24 -9.06 -14.34 18.60
N ALA A 25 -9.66 -15.42 18.10
CA ALA A 25 -8.93 -16.41 17.30
C ALA A 25 -8.26 -15.75 16.07
N LEU A 26 -8.99 -14.89 15.36
CA LEU A 26 -8.47 -14.14 14.22
C LEU A 26 -7.34 -13.19 14.62
N GLY A 27 -7.51 -12.42 15.70
CA GLY A 27 -6.47 -11.50 16.17
C GLY A 27 -5.19 -12.20 16.60
N ARG A 28 -5.30 -13.40 17.23
CA ARG A 28 -4.13 -14.24 17.54
C ARG A 28 -3.42 -14.76 16.30
N VAL A 29 -4.15 -15.15 15.25
CA VAL A 29 -3.54 -15.59 13.99
C VAL A 29 -2.80 -14.43 13.32
N LEU A 30 -3.44 -13.28 13.19
CA LEU A 30 -2.85 -12.10 12.54
C LEU A 30 -1.63 -11.57 13.30
N ALA A 31 -1.67 -11.53 14.64
CA ALA A 31 -0.54 -11.07 15.45
C ALA A 31 0.57 -12.14 15.61
N GLY A 32 0.22 -13.42 15.55
CA GLY A 32 1.14 -14.53 15.82
C GLY A 32 2.01 -14.94 14.62
N GLN A 33 1.59 -14.64 13.38
CA GLN A 33 2.38 -14.95 12.18
C GLN A 33 3.33 -13.81 11.82
N ASP A 34 2.80 -12.59 11.68
CA ASP A 34 3.56 -11.38 11.44
C ASP A 34 2.77 -10.18 11.98
N PRO A 35 3.25 -9.48 13.02
CA PRO A 35 2.59 -8.30 13.56
C PRO A 35 2.23 -7.22 12.52
N SER A 36 2.95 -7.16 11.40
CA SER A 36 2.67 -6.21 10.31
C SER A 36 1.32 -6.48 9.64
N LEU A 37 0.83 -7.73 9.63
CA LEU A 37 -0.44 -8.08 8.99
C LEU A 37 -1.62 -7.44 9.68
N TRP A 38 -1.61 -7.41 11.01
CA TRP A 38 -2.66 -6.71 11.77
C TRP A 38 -2.66 -5.21 11.46
N VAL A 39 -1.49 -4.58 11.43
CA VAL A 39 -1.35 -3.16 11.08
C VAL A 39 -1.91 -2.88 9.68
N ARG A 40 -1.53 -3.70 8.69
CA ARG A 40 -2.04 -3.57 7.32
C ARG A 40 -3.56 -3.75 7.24
N CYS A 41 -4.12 -4.70 7.98
CA CYS A 41 -5.58 -4.87 8.08
C CYS A 41 -6.25 -3.61 8.65
N VAL A 42 -5.73 -3.05 9.74
CA VAL A 42 -6.26 -1.81 10.33
C VAL A 42 -6.20 -0.66 9.32
N GLN A 43 -5.07 -0.50 8.63
CA GLN A 43 -4.90 0.55 7.63
C GLN A 43 -5.89 0.41 6.46
N ALA A 44 -6.08 -0.80 5.94
CA ALA A 44 -7.08 -1.07 4.90
C ALA A 44 -8.50 -0.71 5.35
N TRP A 45 -8.88 -1.12 6.57
CA TRP A 45 -10.20 -0.80 7.13
C TRP A 45 -10.37 0.69 7.43
N ALA A 46 -9.34 1.38 7.88
CA ALA A 46 -9.37 2.83 8.09
C ALA A 46 -9.56 3.57 6.75
N CYS A 47 -8.84 3.19 5.69
CA CYS A 47 -9.04 3.76 4.35
C CYS A 47 -10.43 3.46 3.77
N LEU A 48 -10.99 2.27 4.02
CA LEU A 48 -12.39 1.99 3.69
C LEU A 48 -13.37 2.83 4.53
N GLY A 49 -13.06 3.09 5.79
CA GLY A 49 -13.80 4.04 6.63
C GLY A 49 -13.78 5.45 6.04
N LEU A 50 -12.62 5.93 5.61
CA LEU A 50 -12.44 7.22 4.92
C LEU A 50 -13.27 7.31 3.64
N LEU A 51 -13.32 6.24 2.84
CA LEU A 51 -14.12 6.18 1.62
C LEU A 51 -15.63 6.40 1.90
N HIS A 52 -16.09 5.97 3.07
CA HIS A 52 -17.48 6.11 3.52
C HIS A 52 -17.70 7.31 4.45
N HIS A 53 -16.68 8.15 4.66
CA HIS A 53 -16.83 9.38 5.43
C HIS A 53 -17.57 10.43 4.59
N ARG A 54 -18.63 11.01 5.15
CA ARG A 54 -19.46 12.07 4.53
C ARG A 54 -19.85 11.75 3.08
N THR A 55 -20.54 10.62 2.89
CA THR A 55 -20.93 10.14 1.55
C THR A 55 -21.92 11.05 0.83
N ASP A 56 -22.50 12.01 1.53
CA ASP A 56 -23.34 13.09 1.00
C ASP A 56 -22.55 14.12 0.18
N GLU A 57 -21.23 14.21 0.35
CA GLU A 57 -20.37 15.07 -0.47
C GLU A 57 -20.22 14.48 -1.90
N PRO A 58 -20.43 15.28 -2.96
CA PRO A 58 -20.14 14.88 -4.34
C PRO A 58 -18.68 14.47 -4.51
N TRP A 59 -18.41 13.39 -5.26
CA TRP A 59 -17.08 12.78 -5.34
C TRP A 59 -15.96 13.77 -5.66
N ALA A 60 -16.15 14.61 -6.68
CA ALA A 60 -15.12 15.49 -7.24
C ALA A 60 -14.55 16.46 -6.18
N GLU A 61 -15.41 17.03 -5.34
CA GLU A 61 -15.07 17.97 -4.28
C GLU A 61 -14.94 17.31 -2.90
N SER A 62 -15.24 16.01 -2.79
CA SER A 62 -15.35 15.35 -1.49
C SER A 62 -14.03 15.28 -0.74
N THR A 63 -14.13 15.44 0.57
CA THR A 63 -13.04 15.28 1.53
C THR A 63 -12.45 13.88 1.45
N ARG A 64 -13.30 12.85 1.34
CA ARG A 64 -12.87 11.45 1.20
C ARG A 64 -11.93 11.24 0.01
N ARG A 65 -12.27 11.78 -1.16
CA ARG A 65 -11.44 11.69 -2.37
C ARG A 65 -10.12 12.39 -2.15
N ARG A 66 -10.16 13.65 -1.69
CA ARG A 66 -8.96 14.46 -1.47
C ARG A 66 -7.98 13.79 -0.51
N VAL A 67 -8.45 13.34 0.65
CA VAL A 67 -7.60 12.70 1.66
C VAL A 67 -7.04 11.38 1.16
N LEU A 68 -7.85 10.53 0.51
CA LEU A 68 -7.34 9.28 -0.06
C LEU A 68 -6.25 9.53 -1.10
N LEU A 69 -6.40 10.53 -1.97
CA LEU A 69 -5.36 10.91 -2.92
C LEU A 69 -4.11 11.46 -2.23
N GLU A 70 -4.25 12.28 -1.18
CA GLU A 70 -3.11 12.74 -0.37
C GLU A 70 -2.33 11.56 0.23
N LEU A 71 -3.02 10.50 0.69
CA LEU A 71 -2.39 9.28 1.20
C LEU A 71 -1.70 8.45 0.09
N VAL A 72 -2.27 8.40 -1.11
CA VAL A 72 -1.65 7.74 -2.27
C VAL A 72 -0.30 8.38 -2.63
N TRP A 73 -0.22 9.70 -2.51
CA TRP A 73 0.98 10.49 -2.84
C TRP A 73 1.88 10.78 -1.62
N GLY A 74 1.56 10.20 -0.46
CA GLY A 74 2.35 10.31 0.76
C GLY A 74 3.64 9.48 0.72
N VAL A 75 4.12 9.09 1.91
CA VAL A 75 5.26 8.17 2.02
C VAL A 75 4.87 6.82 1.44
N GLU A 76 5.71 6.28 0.55
CA GLU A 76 5.49 4.99 -0.09
C GLU A 76 5.57 3.83 0.92
N ASP A 77 4.42 3.47 1.48
CA ASP A 77 4.28 2.38 2.44
C ASP A 77 2.90 1.68 2.33
N TRP A 78 2.55 0.87 3.32
CA TRP A 78 1.29 0.14 3.32
C TRP A 78 0.04 1.04 3.42
N ILE A 79 0.17 2.30 3.86
CA ILE A 79 -0.93 3.27 3.84
C ILE A 79 -1.24 3.67 2.40
N THR A 80 -0.22 3.85 1.55
CA THR A 80 -0.41 4.07 0.11
C THR A 80 -1.19 2.92 -0.53
N GLU A 81 -0.82 1.68 -0.22
CA GLU A 81 -1.51 0.49 -0.71
C GLU A 81 -2.97 0.45 -0.24
N ALA A 82 -3.22 0.71 1.06
CA ALA A 82 -4.56 0.75 1.63
C ALA A 82 -5.44 1.86 1.01
N ALA A 83 -4.88 3.03 0.74
CA ALA A 83 -5.59 4.14 0.11
C ALA A 83 -5.97 3.82 -1.34
N LEU A 84 -5.05 3.25 -2.13
CA LEU A 84 -5.35 2.77 -3.49
C LEU A 84 -6.41 1.68 -3.48
N PHE A 85 -6.34 0.72 -2.56
CA PHE A 85 -7.35 -0.32 -2.41
C PHE A 85 -8.75 0.26 -2.16
N ALA A 86 -8.87 1.29 -1.31
CA ALA A 86 -10.13 1.99 -1.09
C ALA A 86 -10.63 2.71 -2.36
N LEU A 87 -9.74 3.39 -3.09
CA LEU A 87 -10.11 4.03 -4.36
C LEU A 87 -10.59 3.03 -5.42
N VAL A 88 -9.89 1.90 -5.58
CA VAL A 88 -10.30 0.82 -6.48
C VAL A 88 -11.66 0.25 -6.06
N THR A 89 -11.91 0.12 -4.76
CA THR A 89 -13.22 -0.29 -4.23
C THR A 89 -14.31 0.70 -4.65
N ALA A 90 -14.05 2.01 -4.61
CA ALA A 90 -14.99 3.03 -5.07
C ALA A 90 -15.34 2.88 -6.56
N ALA A 91 -14.33 2.64 -7.42
CA ALA A 91 -14.50 2.44 -8.86
C ALA A 91 -15.34 1.20 -9.22
N TRP A 92 -15.34 0.17 -8.37
CA TRP A 92 -16.21 -0.99 -8.52
C TRP A 92 -17.67 -0.67 -8.18
N VAL A 93 -17.91 0.25 -7.25
CA VAL A 93 -19.25 0.62 -6.78
C VAL A 93 -19.90 1.67 -7.70
N ASP A 94 -19.15 2.68 -8.12
CA ASP A 94 -19.65 3.81 -8.91
C ASP A 94 -18.88 3.95 -10.24
N PRO A 95 -19.52 3.68 -11.39
CA PRO A 95 -18.91 3.89 -12.70
C PRO A 95 -18.43 5.33 -12.95
N ALA A 96 -19.08 6.34 -12.35
CA ALA A 96 -18.74 7.74 -12.58
C ALA A 96 -17.35 8.11 -12.04
N VAL A 97 -16.82 7.39 -11.04
CA VAL A 97 -15.51 7.68 -10.44
C VAL A 97 -14.36 6.92 -11.10
N ARG A 98 -14.65 5.94 -11.96
CA ARG A 98 -13.64 5.06 -12.58
C ARG A 98 -12.54 5.79 -13.33
N PRO A 99 -12.82 6.82 -14.17
CA PRO A 99 -11.75 7.50 -14.90
C PRO A 99 -10.74 8.19 -13.96
N ASP A 100 -11.21 8.73 -12.84
CA ASP A 100 -10.36 9.40 -11.86
C ASP A 100 -9.51 8.40 -11.07
N VAL A 101 -10.08 7.26 -10.68
CA VAL A 101 -9.37 6.18 -10.00
C VAL A 101 -8.36 5.50 -10.92
N ALA A 102 -8.73 5.19 -12.17
CA ALA A 102 -7.85 4.61 -13.17
C ALA A 102 -6.63 5.52 -13.39
N ARG A 103 -6.84 6.84 -13.53
CA ARG A 103 -5.74 7.81 -13.65
C ARG A 103 -4.81 7.78 -12.43
N ALA A 104 -5.35 7.81 -11.21
CA ALA A 104 -4.53 7.78 -10.00
C ALA A 104 -3.72 6.48 -9.88
N VAL A 105 -4.30 5.34 -10.25
CA VAL A 105 -3.63 4.04 -10.30
C VAL A 105 -2.52 4.04 -11.35
N SER A 106 -2.78 4.51 -12.57
CA SER A 106 -1.78 4.56 -13.65
C SER A 106 -0.60 5.45 -13.29
N GLU A 107 -0.87 6.67 -12.80
CA GLU A 107 0.17 7.61 -12.37
C GLU A 107 1.02 7.01 -11.24
N ARG A 108 0.38 6.38 -10.25
CA ARG A 108 1.09 5.79 -9.11
C ARG A 108 1.91 4.56 -9.50
N LEU A 109 1.38 3.70 -10.36
CA LEU A 109 2.10 2.51 -10.84
C LEU A 109 3.33 2.90 -11.65
N ALA A 110 3.22 3.95 -12.48
CA ALA A 110 4.34 4.48 -13.24
C ALA A 110 5.46 5.02 -12.33
N ASP A 111 5.11 5.77 -11.28
CA ASP A 111 6.08 6.26 -10.28
C ASP A 111 6.79 5.10 -9.57
N VAL A 112 6.02 4.12 -9.08
CA VAL A 112 6.56 2.92 -8.42
C VAL A 112 7.48 2.14 -9.36
N ALA A 113 7.12 1.99 -10.63
CA ALA A 113 7.94 1.31 -11.63
C ALA A 113 9.25 2.05 -11.90
N ALA A 114 9.25 3.39 -11.89
CA ALA A 114 10.46 4.19 -12.03
C ALA A 114 11.38 3.99 -10.81
N VAL A 115 10.84 4.11 -9.60
CA VAL A 115 11.58 3.93 -8.34
C VAL A 115 12.11 2.50 -8.18
N ALA A 116 11.34 1.49 -8.61
CA ALA A 116 11.71 0.09 -8.53
C ALA A 116 12.98 -0.27 -9.32
N ARG A 117 13.38 0.57 -10.30
CA ARG A 117 14.63 0.41 -11.04
C ARG A 117 15.86 0.78 -10.22
N GLU A 118 15.70 1.66 -9.23
CA GLU A 118 16.79 2.19 -8.41
C GLU A 118 16.87 1.50 -7.05
N ARG A 119 15.71 1.18 -6.45
CA ARG A 119 15.63 0.57 -5.12
C ARG A 119 14.47 -0.42 -5.04
N ARG A 120 14.53 -1.30 -4.04
CA ARG A 120 13.40 -2.17 -3.72
C ARG A 120 12.23 -1.34 -3.20
N VAL A 121 11.05 -1.57 -3.78
CA VAL A 121 9.76 -1.04 -3.32
C VAL A 121 8.92 -2.18 -2.76
N PRO A 122 8.74 -2.28 -1.42
CA PRO A 122 8.07 -3.43 -0.80
C PRO A 122 6.65 -3.69 -1.28
N ILE A 123 5.91 -2.64 -1.67
CA ILE A 123 4.51 -2.69 -2.09
C ILE A 123 4.33 -2.80 -3.61
N ALA A 124 5.40 -2.83 -4.42
CA ALA A 124 5.27 -2.75 -5.88
C ALA A 124 4.39 -3.87 -6.46
N VAL A 125 4.57 -5.10 -5.97
CA VAL A 125 3.79 -6.25 -6.43
C VAL A 125 2.33 -6.15 -6.00
N SER A 126 2.04 -5.71 -4.76
CA SER A 126 0.65 -5.55 -4.31
C SER A 126 -0.06 -4.43 -5.08
N LEU A 127 0.64 -3.32 -5.36
CA LEU A 127 0.11 -2.24 -6.20
C LEU A 127 -0.15 -2.68 -7.64
N ALA A 128 0.71 -3.52 -8.22
CA ALA A 128 0.48 -4.08 -9.55
C ALA A 128 -0.79 -4.95 -9.58
N HIS A 129 -1.04 -5.78 -8.55
CA HIS A 129 -2.29 -6.52 -8.47
C HIS A 129 -3.52 -5.61 -8.32
N LEU A 130 -3.42 -4.52 -7.55
CA LEU A 130 -4.49 -3.52 -7.46
C LEU A 130 -4.74 -2.86 -8.83
N ALA A 131 -3.69 -2.57 -9.59
CA ALA A 131 -3.83 -2.04 -10.94
C ALA A 131 -4.61 -3.02 -11.85
N LEU A 132 -4.26 -4.32 -11.85
CA LEU A 132 -5.01 -5.32 -12.62
C LEU A 132 -6.48 -5.45 -12.16
N ALA A 133 -6.78 -5.17 -10.89
CA ALA A 133 -8.13 -5.15 -10.37
C ALA A 133 -8.90 -3.84 -10.65
N THR A 134 -8.26 -2.82 -11.23
CA THR A 134 -8.86 -1.49 -11.43
C THR A 134 -9.75 -1.46 -12.67
N PRO A 135 -11.05 -1.08 -12.53
CA PRO A 135 -11.94 -0.88 -13.67
C PRO A 135 -11.42 0.20 -14.62
N ASP A 136 -11.68 0.03 -15.92
CA ASP A 136 -11.35 0.98 -16.99
C ASP A 136 -9.86 1.38 -17.10
N LEU A 137 -8.96 0.58 -16.50
CA LEU A 137 -7.52 0.79 -16.62
C LEU A 137 -7.04 0.55 -18.06
N ASP A 138 -6.17 1.43 -18.55
CA ASP A 138 -5.64 1.39 -19.90
C ASP A 138 -4.70 0.17 -20.13
N PRO A 139 -4.63 -0.36 -21.36
CA PRO A 139 -3.79 -1.53 -21.65
C PRO A 139 -2.29 -1.35 -21.32
N PRO A 140 -1.64 -0.22 -21.66
CA PRO A 140 -0.24 0.01 -21.28
C PRO A 140 0.03 -0.12 -19.77
N THR A 141 -0.87 0.43 -18.94
CA THR A 141 -0.72 0.30 -17.49
C THR A 141 -0.91 -1.14 -17.01
N ARG A 142 -1.79 -1.93 -17.64
CA ARG A 142 -1.93 -3.36 -17.33
C ARG A 142 -0.67 -4.15 -17.67
N GLU A 143 -0.07 -3.89 -18.83
CA GLU A 143 1.21 -4.52 -19.22
C GLU A 143 2.35 -4.17 -18.26
N LEU A 144 2.37 -2.93 -17.75
CA LEU A 144 3.31 -2.52 -16.71
C LEU A 144 3.10 -3.29 -15.41
N ALA A 145 1.84 -3.48 -15.00
CA ALA A 145 1.50 -4.27 -13.81
C ALA A 145 1.97 -5.72 -13.94
N ASP A 146 1.69 -6.37 -15.08
CA ASP A 146 2.15 -7.73 -15.36
C ASP A 146 3.70 -7.83 -15.33
N THR A 147 4.38 -6.81 -15.86
CA THR A 147 5.85 -6.73 -15.80
C THR A 147 6.34 -6.66 -14.37
N LEU A 148 5.71 -5.85 -13.50
CA LEU A 148 6.09 -5.73 -12.09
C LEU A 148 5.83 -7.01 -11.29
N ILE A 149 4.79 -7.79 -11.64
CA ILE A 149 4.46 -9.06 -11.00
C ILE A 149 5.47 -10.15 -11.38
N THR A 150 5.86 -10.18 -12.65
CA THR A 150 6.78 -11.20 -13.20
C THR A 150 8.26 -10.87 -13.01
N ALA A 151 8.58 -9.59 -12.75
CA ALA A 151 9.94 -9.15 -12.52
C ALA A 151 10.57 -9.92 -11.35
N PRO A 152 11.75 -10.52 -11.54
CA PRO A 152 12.46 -11.14 -10.43
C PRO A 152 12.80 -10.07 -9.40
N ALA A 153 12.55 -10.37 -8.12
CA ALA A 153 12.88 -9.45 -7.04
C ALA A 153 14.37 -9.05 -7.17
N PRO A 154 14.69 -7.74 -7.19
CA PRO A 154 16.07 -7.31 -7.30
C PRO A 154 16.87 -7.97 -6.18
N ALA A 155 17.95 -8.68 -6.55
CA ALA A 155 18.79 -9.37 -5.59
C ALA A 155 19.18 -8.38 -4.50
N ALA A 156 18.88 -8.71 -3.24
CA ALA A 156 19.29 -7.91 -2.11
C ALA A 156 20.82 -7.79 -2.16
N SER A 157 21.33 -6.67 -2.66
CA SER A 157 22.76 -6.42 -2.68
C SER A 157 23.22 -6.49 -1.22
N PRO A 158 24.10 -7.43 -0.84
CA PRO A 158 24.57 -7.51 0.53
C PRO A 158 25.19 -6.15 0.85
N GLY A 159 24.65 -5.44 1.84
CA GLY A 159 25.10 -4.09 2.16
C GLY A 159 26.61 -4.04 2.30
N ALA A 160 27.23 -2.92 1.89
CA ALA A 160 28.68 -2.74 1.96
C ALA A 160 29.24 -3.09 3.35
N LEU A 161 28.46 -2.83 4.41
CA LEU A 161 28.75 -3.21 5.80
C LEU A 161 28.82 -4.73 6.03
N HIS A 162 27.91 -5.52 5.46
CA HIS A 162 27.95 -6.99 5.58
C HIS A 162 29.17 -7.57 4.83
N ARG A 163 29.55 -6.97 3.70
CA ARG A 163 30.76 -7.35 2.96
C ARG A 163 32.02 -6.99 3.74
N LEU A 164 32.04 -5.84 4.40
CA LEU A 164 33.15 -5.40 5.25
C LEU A 164 33.28 -6.30 6.50
N TRP A 165 32.16 -6.62 7.15
CA TRP A 165 32.11 -7.53 8.30
C TRP A 165 32.58 -8.95 7.98
N ARG A 166 32.21 -9.48 6.81
CA ARG A 166 32.72 -10.78 6.34
C ARG A 166 34.23 -10.76 6.08
N ARG A 167 34.76 -9.66 5.55
CA ARG A 167 36.21 -9.51 5.32
C ARG A 167 36.97 -9.40 6.63
N LEU A 168 36.45 -8.66 7.61
CA LEU A 168 37.07 -8.53 8.93
C LEU A 168 37.02 -9.85 9.72
N THR A 169 35.90 -10.56 9.70
CA THR A 169 35.79 -11.86 10.39
C THR A 169 36.59 -12.97 9.72
N ALA A 170 36.76 -12.93 8.39
CA ALA A 170 37.67 -13.84 7.68
C ALA A 170 39.15 -13.56 8.03
N PHE A 171 39.53 -12.31 8.24
CA PHE A 171 40.89 -11.94 8.65
C PHE A 171 41.22 -12.38 10.08
N VAL A 172 40.24 -12.29 10.99
CA VAL A 172 40.40 -12.72 12.40
C VAL A 172 40.43 -14.25 12.54
N ARG A 173 39.81 -15.00 11.62
CA ARG A 173 39.79 -16.48 11.64
C ARG A 173 40.93 -17.13 10.85
N GLY A 174 41.80 -16.33 10.23
CA GLY A 174 42.87 -16.78 9.32
C GLY A 174 44.29 -16.46 9.79
N ASN A 175 44.53 -16.29 11.08
CA ASN A 175 45.89 -16.19 11.62
C ASN A 175 46.19 -17.44 12.49
N PRO A 176 47.18 -18.28 12.12
CA PRO A 176 47.56 -19.49 12.86
C PRO A 176 48.13 -19.18 14.25
#